data_AF-A0A6A3B7R5-F1
#
_entry.id   AF-A0A6A3B7R5-F1
#
_cell.length_a   1.000
_cell.length_b   1.000
_cell.length_c   1.000
_cell.angle_alpha   90.00
_cell.angle_beta   90.00
_cell.angle_gamma   90.00
#
_symmetry.space_group_name_H-M   'P 1'
#
loop_
_entity.id
_entity.type
_entity.pdbx_description
1 polymer ?
#
loop_
_entity_poly.entity_id
_entity_poly.type
_entity_poly.pdbx_seq_one_letter_code
_entity_poly.pdbx_strand_id
1 'polypeptide(L)'
;MALNLAHQIGALSGTQIAAEFTTGEQSSSAPANVSGVRKLPLANLRCKSPVETVSPPMLTPPLTPRSAANRSGMMSPMLRADLSSACQAYGTLAPLETAEEESPAVAWKRGGKKEEKGGVPVYVMMPLDSVTYGNTVNRKKAMNASLQALKSAGVEGIMIDVWWGLVEREERGAYNWGGYAELLEMAKKHGLKVQAVMSFHQCGGNVGDSCTIPLPKWVTEEMDKDPDLAYTDQWGRRNYEYVSLGCDILPALEGRTPVQCYADFMRSFRDNFKHLLGDTIVVNFRIYN
;
A
#
# COMPACT_ATOMS: atom_id res chain seq x y z
N MET A 1 9.19 46.63 19.32
CA MET A 1 9.37 47.51 18.14
C MET A 1 8.83 46.77 16.94
N ALA A 2 8.02 47.42 16.11
CA ALA A 2 7.48 46.83 14.88
C ALA A 2 8.04 47.59 13.68
N LEU A 3 8.28 46.89 12.57
CA LEU A 3 8.42 47.50 11.25
C LEU A 3 7.44 46.82 10.30
N ASN A 4 6.77 47.65 9.52
CA ASN A 4 5.68 47.31 8.63
C ASN A 4 6.02 47.94 7.27
N LEU A 5 5.93 47.16 6.20
CA LEU A 5 6.25 47.62 4.84
C LEU A 5 5.25 47.02 3.86
N ALA A 6 4.19 47.78 3.61
CA ALA A 6 3.25 47.53 2.54
C ALA A 6 3.73 48.20 1.25
N HIS A 7 3.35 47.65 0.10
CA HIS A 7 3.21 48.43 -1.13
C HIS A 7 1.89 48.03 -1.82
N GLN A 8 1.32 48.97 -2.58
CA GLN A 8 -0.10 48.97 -2.94
C GLN A 8 -0.31 49.12 -4.46
N ILE A 9 -1.39 48.49 -4.95
CA ILE A 9 -2.17 48.87 -6.15
C ILE A 9 -1.49 48.70 -7.52
N GLY A 10 -2.26 48.14 -8.47
CA GLY A 10 -1.84 48.03 -9.87
C GLY A 10 -2.79 47.18 -10.72
N ALA A 11 -4.08 47.53 -10.79
CA ALA A 11 -5.08 46.80 -11.59
C ALA A 11 -5.57 47.65 -12.78
N LEU A 12 -5.65 47.04 -13.98
CA LEU A 12 -6.37 47.57 -15.14
C LEU A 12 -6.82 46.42 -16.07
N SER A 13 -7.80 46.68 -16.92
CA SER A 13 -8.45 45.70 -17.82
C SER A 13 -8.20 46.03 -19.30
N GLY A 14 -8.24 45.05 -20.20
CA GLY A 14 -7.94 45.25 -21.63
C GLY A 14 -8.24 44.04 -22.55
N THR A 15 -9.48 44.01 -23.04
CA THR A 15 -10.13 43.30 -24.17
C THR A 15 -9.29 42.54 -25.24
N GLN A 16 -9.93 41.51 -25.83
CA GLN A 16 -9.47 40.71 -26.99
C GLN A 16 -9.30 41.52 -28.30
N ILE A 17 -8.46 41.01 -29.21
CA ILE A 17 -8.53 41.26 -30.67
C ILE A 17 -8.36 39.91 -31.40
N ALA A 18 -9.08 39.71 -32.50
CA ALA A 18 -8.97 38.55 -33.39
C ALA A 18 -8.23 38.90 -34.70
N ALA A 19 -7.73 37.88 -35.41
CA ALA A 19 -7.12 38.05 -36.74
C ALA A 19 -7.43 36.84 -37.64
N GLU A 20 -7.92 37.10 -38.86
CA GLU A 20 -8.14 36.12 -39.92
C GLU A 20 -7.30 36.49 -41.16
N PHE A 21 -6.56 35.54 -41.72
CA PHE A 21 -6.14 35.39 -43.15
C PHE A 21 -5.00 34.35 -43.25
N THR A 22 -4.81 33.50 -44.26
CA THR A 22 -5.67 32.92 -45.33
C THR A 22 -4.92 31.73 -45.98
N THR A 23 -5.67 30.78 -46.54
CA THR A 23 -5.34 29.90 -47.70
C THR A 23 -3.92 29.31 -47.87
N GLY A 24 -3.86 27.97 -47.89
CA GLY A 24 -2.81 27.20 -48.56
C GLY A 24 -3.32 25.82 -48.98
N GLU A 25 -3.21 25.49 -50.27
CA GLU A 25 -3.43 24.15 -50.86
C GLU A 25 -2.16 23.28 -50.66
N GLN A 26 -2.08 21.95 -50.79
CA GLN A 26 -2.98 20.83 -51.19
C GLN A 26 -2.31 19.50 -50.65
N SER A 27 -2.74 18.23 -50.78
CA SER A 27 -3.86 17.50 -51.42
C SER A 27 -3.98 16.06 -50.78
N SER A 28 -4.45 15.06 -51.54
CA SER A 28 -4.25 13.60 -51.40
C SER A 28 -5.26 12.71 -50.63
N SER A 29 -5.91 11.84 -51.43
CA SER A 29 -6.30 10.43 -51.16
C SER A 29 -7.11 10.06 -49.90
N ALA A 30 -8.36 9.61 -50.13
CA ALA A 30 -9.18 8.84 -49.20
C ALA A 30 -8.83 7.31 -49.27
N PRO A 31 -9.46 6.40 -48.48
CA PRO A 31 -10.91 6.13 -48.53
C PRO A 31 -11.63 6.15 -47.17
N ALA A 32 -12.97 6.14 -47.22
CA ALA A 32 -13.83 6.15 -46.04
C ALA A 32 -13.97 4.77 -45.37
N ASN A 33 -14.40 4.77 -44.11
CA ASN A 33 -14.89 3.57 -43.43
C ASN A 33 -16.19 3.89 -42.68
N VAL A 34 -17.26 3.12 -42.89
CA VAL A 34 -18.62 3.43 -42.40
C VAL A 34 -18.91 2.67 -41.11
N SER A 35 -18.97 3.38 -39.99
CA SER A 35 -19.43 2.84 -38.71
C SER A 35 -20.92 3.14 -38.51
N GLY A 36 -21.77 2.12 -38.72
CA GLY A 36 -23.23 2.25 -38.61
C GLY A 36 -23.72 2.46 -37.18
N VAL A 37 -24.27 3.63 -36.88
CA VAL A 37 -24.84 3.96 -35.56
C VAL A 37 -26.14 3.18 -35.31
N ARG A 38 -26.06 2.10 -34.52
CA ARG A 38 -27.24 1.43 -33.95
C ARG A 38 -27.61 2.05 -32.61
N LYS A 39 -28.61 2.94 -32.62
CA LYS A 39 -29.30 3.37 -31.38
C LYS A 39 -30.15 2.23 -30.84
N LEU A 40 -30.03 1.94 -29.55
CA LEU A 40 -31.00 1.15 -28.78
C LEU A 40 -31.77 2.09 -27.84
N PRO A 41 -33.09 1.92 -27.66
CA PRO A 41 -33.89 2.81 -26.81
C PRO A 41 -33.68 2.50 -25.32
N LEU A 42 -33.38 3.53 -24.53
CA LEU A 42 -33.27 3.43 -23.07
C LEU A 42 -34.67 3.46 -22.43
N ALA A 43 -35.06 2.39 -21.74
CA ALA A 43 -36.34 2.30 -21.04
C ALA A 43 -36.25 2.96 -19.65
N ASN A 44 -36.95 4.09 -19.46
CA ASN A 44 -36.96 4.82 -18.19
C ASN A 44 -37.90 4.17 -17.15
N LEU A 45 -37.36 3.32 -16.28
CA LEU A 45 -38.10 2.79 -15.12
C LEU A 45 -37.95 3.69 -13.89
N ARG A 46 -38.93 4.59 -13.71
CA ARG A 46 -38.99 5.53 -12.59
C ARG A 46 -39.71 4.91 -11.38
N CYS A 47 -38.96 4.26 -10.48
CA CYS A 47 -39.50 3.86 -9.18
C CYS A 47 -39.72 5.08 -8.27
N LYS A 48 -40.73 5.01 -7.40
CA LYS A 48 -40.98 5.98 -6.31
C LYS A 48 -41.08 5.21 -4.99
N SER A 49 -40.34 5.65 -3.98
CA SER A 49 -40.57 5.28 -2.58
C SER A 49 -40.86 6.55 -1.76
N PRO A 50 -41.68 6.48 -0.68
CA PRO A 50 -41.85 7.59 0.24
C PRO A 50 -40.59 7.82 1.09
N VAL A 51 -40.42 9.04 1.58
CA VAL A 51 -39.48 9.38 2.65
C VAL A 51 -40.27 9.37 3.96
N GLU A 52 -39.82 8.60 4.96
CA GLU A 52 -40.29 8.72 6.34
C GLU A 52 -39.12 9.12 7.25
N THR A 53 -39.38 10.08 8.14
CA THR A 53 -38.37 10.71 8.99
C THR A 53 -38.56 10.26 10.43
N VAL A 54 -37.57 9.54 11.00
CA VAL A 54 -37.62 9.10 12.41
C VAL A 54 -36.31 9.47 13.10
N SER A 55 -36.41 10.08 14.29
CA SER A 55 -35.27 10.52 15.10
C SER A 55 -34.58 9.33 15.81
N PRO A 56 -33.27 9.42 16.10
CA PRO A 56 -32.52 8.28 16.62
C PRO A 56 -32.77 8.02 18.12
N PRO A 57 -32.94 6.77 18.55
CA PRO A 57 -32.78 6.39 19.95
C PRO A 57 -31.29 6.31 20.31
N MET A 58 -30.92 6.81 21.48
CA MET A 58 -29.64 6.45 22.10
C MET A 58 -29.75 5.07 22.77
N LEU A 59 -28.65 4.30 22.87
CA LEU A 59 -28.22 3.55 24.07
C LEU A 59 -27.01 2.63 23.81
N THR A 60 -25.99 2.74 24.69
CA THR A 60 -25.01 1.71 25.13
C THR A 60 -24.16 0.87 24.16
N PRO A 61 -22.87 0.59 24.48
CA PRO A 61 -22.03 -0.32 23.70
C PRO A 61 -22.33 -1.80 23.97
N PRO A 62 -22.12 -2.70 22.99
CA PRO A 62 -22.29 -4.15 23.17
C PRO A 62 -21.12 -4.80 23.93
N LEU A 63 -21.43 -5.86 24.69
CA LEU A 63 -20.43 -6.67 25.40
C LEU A 63 -19.75 -7.70 24.49
N THR A 64 -18.50 -8.04 24.81
CA THR A 64 -17.72 -9.04 24.06
C THR A 64 -18.22 -10.47 24.25
N PRO A 65 -18.30 -11.28 23.18
CA PRO A 65 -18.61 -12.71 23.30
C PRO A 65 -17.52 -13.45 24.08
N ARG A 66 -17.93 -14.22 25.10
CA ARG A 66 -17.02 -15.15 25.82
C ARG A 66 -16.94 -16.49 25.10
N SER A 67 -15.84 -17.22 25.36
CA SER A 67 -15.54 -18.54 24.80
C SER A 67 -16.73 -19.51 24.77
N ALA A 68 -16.98 -20.11 23.60
CA ALA A 68 -18.07 -21.06 23.37
C ALA A 68 -17.68 -22.50 23.74
N ALA A 69 -17.51 -22.75 25.05
CA ALA A 69 -17.56 -24.12 25.58
C ALA A 69 -19.01 -24.47 25.97
N ASN A 70 -19.42 -25.72 25.71
CA ASN A 70 -20.75 -26.28 25.99
C ASN A 70 -21.96 -25.57 25.36
N ARG A 71 -22.40 -26.09 24.20
CA ARG A 71 -23.82 -26.40 24.00
C ARG A 71 -23.99 -27.60 23.06
N SER A 72 -24.94 -28.46 23.36
CA SER A 72 -25.24 -29.70 22.63
C SER A 72 -26.68 -29.69 22.14
N GLY A 73 -26.96 -30.43 21.06
CA GLY A 73 -28.31 -30.79 20.63
C GLY A 73 -28.98 -29.82 19.64
N MET A 74 -29.17 -30.31 18.41
CA MET A 74 -30.27 -29.97 17.48
C MET A 74 -30.65 -28.49 17.30
N MET A 75 -30.10 -27.85 16.26
CA MET A 75 -30.84 -27.48 15.05
C MET A 75 -29.84 -27.00 14.00
N SER A 76 -29.78 -27.65 12.83
CA SER A 76 -28.83 -27.30 11.77
C SER A 76 -29.24 -26.02 11.03
N PRO A 77 -28.43 -24.94 11.02
CA PRO A 77 -28.64 -23.83 10.11
C PRO A 77 -28.40 -24.32 8.67
N MET A 78 -29.29 -23.97 7.75
CA MET A 78 -29.20 -24.38 6.35
C MET A 78 -28.01 -23.68 5.67
N LEU A 79 -26.90 -24.39 5.51
CA LEU A 79 -25.71 -23.90 4.81
C LEU A 79 -26.07 -23.53 3.36
N ARG A 80 -25.66 -22.33 2.93
CA ARG A 80 -25.69 -21.97 1.51
C ARG A 80 -24.74 -22.88 0.74
N ALA A 81 -25.22 -23.48 -0.35
CA ALA A 81 -24.52 -24.55 -1.07
C ALA A 81 -23.21 -24.13 -1.78
N ASP A 82 -22.89 -22.84 -1.79
CA ASP A 82 -21.89 -22.21 -2.66
C ASP A 82 -20.44 -22.24 -2.11
N LEU A 83 -20.24 -22.69 -0.87
CA LEU A 83 -18.91 -22.78 -0.23
C LEU A 83 -18.30 -24.18 -0.20
N SER A 84 -19.02 -25.21 -0.68
CA SER A 84 -18.54 -26.60 -0.69
C SER A 84 -17.29 -26.78 -1.57
N SER A 85 -17.20 -26.03 -2.67
CA SER A 85 -16.13 -26.13 -3.68
C SER A 85 -14.75 -25.75 -3.11
N ALA A 86 -14.69 -24.74 -2.25
CA ALA A 86 -13.43 -24.25 -1.67
C ALA A 86 -12.79 -25.28 -0.73
N CYS A 87 -13.59 -26.01 0.04
CA CYS A 87 -13.10 -27.04 0.97
C CYS A 87 -12.55 -28.29 0.25
N GLN A 88 -13.04 -28.60 -0.96
CA GLN A 88 -12.58 -29.78 -1.70
C GLN A 88 -11.22 -29.56 -2.41
N ALA A 89 -10.85 -28.30 -2.69
CA ALA A 89 -9.55 -27.98 -3.32
C ALA A 89 -8.34 -28.36 -2.45
N TYR A 90 -8.48 -28.31 -1.11
CA TYR A 90 -7.41 -28.66 -0.16
C TYR A 90 -7.26 -30.18 0.07
N GLY A 91 -8.19 -31.01 -0.39
CA GLY A 91 -8.21 -32.46 -0.09
C GLY A 91 -7.37 -33.34 -1.04
N THR A 92 -6.85 -32.78 -2.14
CA THR A 92 -6.39 -33.57 -3.30
C THR A 92 -4.91 -33.36 -3.64
N LEU A 93 -4.16 -32.66 -2.80
CA LEU A 93 -2.70 -32.59 -2.92
C LEU A 93 -2.07 -33.86 -2.32
N ALA A 94 -1.77 -34.82 -3.19
CA ALA A 94 -1.02 -36.02 -2.81
C ALA A 94 0.39 -35.64 -2.29
N PRO A 95 0.96 -36.39 -1.32
CA PRO A 95 2.32 -36.15 -0.84
C PRO A 95 3.33 -36.23 -2.00
N LEU A 96 4.21 -35.23 -2.10
CA LEU A 96 5.32 -35.25 -3.05
C LEU A 96 6.39 -36.23 -2.52
N GLU A 97 6.76 -37.24 -3.30
CA GLU A 97 7.83 -38.16 -2.93
C GLU A 97 9.18 -37.43 -2.94
N THR A 98 9.91 -37.49 -1.83
CA THR A 98 11.22 -36.85 -1.68
C THR A 98 12.32 -37.71 -2.27
N ALA A 99 12.66 -37.48 -3.55
CA ALA A 99 13.91 -37.95 -4.11
C ALA A 99 15.10 -37.14 -3.55
N GLU A 100 16.10 -37.81 -3.01
CA GLU A 100 17.31 -37.19 -2.47
C GLU A 100 18.33 -36.94 -3.60
N GLU A 101 18.44 -35.70 -4.08
CA GLU A 101 19.58 -35.27 -4.91
C GLU A 101 20.65 -34.58 -4.04
N GLU A 102 21.85 -35.16 -3.97
CA GLU A 102 22.98 -34.54 -3.27
C GLU A 102 23.50 -33.29 -4.00
N SER A 103 23.27 -32.10 -3.43
CA SER A 103 23.88 -30.85 -3.90
C SER A 103 25.18 -30.53 -3.13
N PRO A 104 26.29 -30.15 -3.80
CA PRO A 104 27.58 -29.95 -3.14
C PRO A 104 27.56 -28.75 -2.18
N ALA A 105 27.86 -29.00 -0.90
CA ALA A 105 27.78 -28.00 0.15
C ALA A 105 28.78 -26.84 -0.03
N VAL A 106 28.26 -25.65 -0.37
CA VAL A 106 29.05 -24.41 -0.39
C VAL A 106 29.45 -24.04 1.04
N ALA A 107 30.72 -24.27 1.38
CA ALA A 107 31.25 -24.09 2.72
C ALA A 107 31.35 -22.61 3.13
N TRP A 108 30.28 -22.07 3.71
CA TRP A 108 30.29 -20.76 4.37
C TRP A 108 31.33 -20.75 5.50
N LYS A 109 32.48 -20.09 5.27
CA LYS A 109 33.51 -19.88 6.29
C LYS A 109 32.89 -19.13 7.49
N ARG A 110 32.68 -19.86 8.59
CA ARG A 110 32.25 -19.30 9.87
C ARG A 110 33.34 -18.35 10.39
N GLY A 111 33.18 -17.06 10.13
CA GLY A 111 34.01 -16.01 10.71
C GLY A 111 34.06 -16.16 12.23
N GLY A 112 35.23 -15.91 12.82
CA GLY A 112 35.48 -16.21 14.23
C GLY A 112 34.47 -15.51 15.14
N LYS A 113 33.86 -16.28 16.06
CA LYS A 113 33.03 -15.70 17.13
C LYS A 113 33.89 -14.75 17.96
N LYS A 114 33.56 -13.45 17.91
CA LYS A 114 33.62 -12.64 19.13
C LYS A 114 32.56 -13.19 20.09
N GLU A 115 32.79 -13.05 21.39
CA GLU A 115 31.78 -13.42 22.38
C GLU A 115 30.50 -12.59 22.15
N GLU A 116 29.41 -13.28 21.84
CA GLU A 116 28.08 -12.68 21.80
C GLU A 116 27.68 -12.36 23.24
N LYS A 117 27.61 -11.06 23.57
CA LYS A 117 27.04 -10.62 24.84
C LYS A 117 25.59 -11.09 24.92
N GLY A 118 25.32 -12.05 25.81
CA GLY A 118 23.98 -12.61 25.99
C GLY A 118 22.96 -11.54 26.38
N GLY A 119 22.13 -11.13 25.43
CA GLY A 119 21.13 -10.10 25.60
C GLY A 119 20.15 -10.08 24.42
N VAL A 120 18.97 -9.51 24.64
CA VAL A 120 17.94 -9.38 23.59
C VAL A 120 18.27 -8.16 22.73
N PRO A 121 18.37 -8.28 21.40
CA PRO A 121 18.72 -7.16 20.54
C PRO A 121 17.56 -6.16 20.46
N VAL A 122 17.83 -4.90 20.81
CA VAL A 122 16.84 -3.81 20.79
C VAL A 122 16.87 -3.11 19.43
N TYR A 123 15.67 -2.90 18.88
CA TYR A 123 15.43 -2.13 17.66
C TYR A 123 14.52 -0.93 17.99
N VAL A 124 14.77 0.21 17.36
CA VAL A 124 13.93 1.42 17.52
C VAL A 124 13.14 1.68 16.25
N MET A 125 11.82 1.85 16.38
CA MET A 125 10.96 2.22 15.26
C MET A 125 11.24 3.67 14.85
N MET A 126 11.44 3.89 13.56
CA MET A 126 11.68 5.22 13.01
C MET A 126 10.36 6.01 12.90
N PRO A 127 10.40 7.34 12.82
CA PRO A 127 9.21 8.15 12.53
C PRO A 127 8.53 7.70 11.24
N LEU A 128 7.19 7.64 11.23
CA LEU A 128 6.39 7.24 10.07
C LEU A 128 6.68 8.14 8.85
N ASP A 129 7.00 9.40 9.10
CA ASP A 129 7.37 10.43 8.11
C ASP A 129 8.87 10.40 7.72
N SER A 130 9.61 9.31 7.96
CA SER A 130 11.06 9.22 7.70
C SER A 130 11.44 9.39 6.22
N VAL A 131 10.57 8.97 5.30
CA VAL A 131 10.69 9.23 3.85
C VAL A 131 9.52 10.12 3.45
N THR A 132 9.81 11.17 2.68
CA THR A 132 8.80 12.15 2.23
C THR A 132 8.07 11.70 0.96
N TYR A 133 6.96 12.38 0.64
CA TYR A 133 6.28 12.30 -0.65
C TYR A 133 7.19 12.55 -1.87
N GLY A 134 8.27 13.32 -1.70
CA GLY A 134 9.31 13.52 -2.71
C GLY A 134 10.32 12.38 -2.82
N ASN A 135 10.07 11.23 -2.16
CA ASN A 135 10.92 10.05 -2.09
C ASN A 135 12.37 10.39 -1.68
N THR A 136 12.52 11.16 -0.58
CA THR A 136 13.79 11.58 0.04
C THR A 136 13.70 11.53 1.56
N VAL A 137 14.83 11.40 2.26
CA VAL A 137 14.86 11.31 3.74
C VAL A 137 14.48 12.64 4.38
N ASN A 138 13.41 12.60 5.16
CA ASN A 138 12.90 13.74 5.89
C ASN A 138 13.91 14.20 6.96
N ARG A 139 14.07 15.53 7.09
CA ARG A 139 14.95 16.17 8.08
C ARG A 139 16.37 15.55 8.13
N LYS A 140 16.90 15.11 6.98
CA LYS A 140 18.14 14.31 6.80
C LYS A 140 19.31 14.60 7.76
N LYS A 141 19.63 15.86 8.04
CA LYS A 141 20.69 16.25 9.01
C LYS A 141 20.38 15.78 10.44
N ALA A 142 19.15 16.02 10.91
CA ALA A 142 18.69 15.54 12.21
C ALA A 142 18.56 14.01 12.21
N MET A 143 18.02 13.42 11.13
CA MET A 143 17.93 11.96 10.97
C MET A 143 19.30 11.27 11.14
N ASN A 144 20.35 11.80 10.50
CA ASN A 144 21.72 11.31 10.65
C ASN A 144 22.24 11.41 12.10
N ALA A 145 21.92 12.51 12.81
CA ALA A 145 22.31 12.67 14.21
C ALA A 145 21.57 11.68 15.14
N SER A 146 20.28 11.45 14.90
CA SER A 146 19.49 10.45 15.63
C SER A 146 20.04 9.03 15.42
N LEU A 147 20.37 8.63 14.19
CA LEU A 147 20.98 7.33 13.91
C LEU A 147 22.34 7.17 14.62
N GLN A 148 23.17 8.21 14.61
CA GLN A 148 24.44 8.20 15.36
C GLN A 148 24.21 8.03 16.86
N ALA A 149 23.27 8.77 17.45
CA ALA A 149 22.92 8.69 18.87
C ALA A 149 22.37 7.31 19.26
N LEU A 150 21.51 6.71 18.43
CA LEU A 150 21.01 5.33 18.62
C LEU A 150 22.17 4.32 18.66
N LYS A 151 23.15 4.42 17.76
CA LYS A 151 24.31 3.52 17.81
C LYS A 151 25.18 3.77 19.04
N SER A 152 25.41 5.02 19.44
CA SER A 152 26.12 5.35 20.69
C SER A 152 25.40 4.84 21.94
N ALA A 153 24.07 4.72 21.92
CA ALA A 153 23.27 4.12 22.99
C ALA A 153 23.30 2.57 23.00
N GLY A 154 24.00 1.92 22.07
CA GLY A 154 24.11 0.46 22.00
C GLY A 154 22.93 -0.26 21.34
N VAL A 155 22.09 0.47 20.60
CA VAL A 155 20.97 -0.10 19.83
C VAL A 155 21.51 -0.97 18.69
N GLU A 156 20.89 -2.14 18.46
CA GLU A 156 21.30 -3.06 17.39
C GLU A 156 20.94 -2.49 16.01
N GLY A 157 19.69 -2.02 15.89
CA GLY A 157 19.17 -1.51 14.63
C GLY A 157 17.89 -0.67 14.75
N ILE A 158 17.31 -0.41 13.59
CA ILE A 158 16.08 0.36 13.43
C ILE A 158 15.00 -0.48 12.74
N MET A 159 13.73 -0.13 12.95
CA MET A 159 12.60 -0.64 12.17
C MET A 159 12.05 0.48 11.30
N ILE A 160 11.82 0.20 10.01
CA ILE A 160 11.28 1.16 9.04
C ILE A 160 10.05 0.57 8.32
N ASP A 161 9.02 1.39 8.17
CA ASP A 161 7.88 1.10 7.32
C ASP A 161 8.20 1.49 5.88
N VAL A 162 8.12 0.52 4.97
CA VAL A 162 8.38 0.70 3.54
C VAL A 162 7.03 0.84 2.84
N TRP A 163 6.53 2.08 2.85
CA TRP A 163 5.20 2.46 2.36
C TRP A 163 5.01 2.20 0.87
N TRP A 164 4.04 1.36 0.51
CA TRP A 164 3.69 1.05 -0.88
C TRP A 164 3.35 2.32 -1.67
N GLY A 165 2.51 3.19 -1.10
CA GLY A 165 2.08 4.47 -1.69
C GLY A 165 3.14 5.58 -1.76
N LEU A 166 4.36 5.37 -1.23
CA LEU A 166 5.52 6.25 -1.51
C LEU A 166 6.42 5.71 -2.63
N VAL A 167 6.43 4.39 -2.83
CA VAL A 167 7.36 3.70 -3.73
C VAL A 167 6.73 3.46 -5.10
N GLU A 168 5.57 2.82 -5.18
CA GLU A 168 4.85 2.53 -6.44
C GLU A 168 3.75 3.58 -6.70
N ARG A 169 4.01 4.84 -6.29
CA ARG A 169 3.00 5.86 -5.98
C ARG A 169 2.06 6.22 -7.15
N GLU A 170 2.63 6.58 -8.29
CA GLU A 170 1.88 7.19 -9.41
C GLU A 170 1.38 6.16 -10.41
N GLU A 171 2.23 5.19 -10.77
CA GLU A 171 2.00 4.21 -11.84
C GLU A 171 2.42 2.80 -11.38
N ARG A 172 1.65 1.78 -11.77
CA ARG A 172 1.99 0.38 -11.47
C ARG A 172 3.33 -0.04 -12.08
N GLY A 173 4.15 -0.71 -11.27
CA GLY A 173 5.50 -1.13 -11.63
C GLY A 173 6.57 -0.03 -11.60
N ALA A 174 6.20 1.24 -11.40
CA ALA A 174 7.14 2.37 -11.36
C ALA A 174 7.71 2.58 -9.94
N TYR A 175 8.54 1.64 -9.47
CA TYR A 175 9.09 1.67 -8.11
C TYR A 175 10.20 2.73 -7.94
N ASN A 176 9.93 3.76 -7.15
CA ASN A 176 10.93 4.73 -6.70
C ASN A 176 11.49 4.33 -5.32
N TRP A 177 12.75 3.93 -5.29
CA TRP A 177 13.46 3.48 -4.07
C TRP A 177 14.38 4.55 -3.45
N GLY A 178 14.47 5.77 -4.01
CA GLY A 178 15.50 6.76 -3.69
C GLY A 178 15.66 7.10 -2.21
N GLY A 179 14.57 7.51 -1.54
CA GLY A 179 14.56 7.89 -0.13
C GLY A 179 14.81 6.72 0.82
N TYR A 180 14.38 5.51 0.45
CA TYR A 180 14.72 4.30 1.20
C TYR A 180 16.17 3.91 1.02
N ALA A 181 16.75 4.02 -0.18
CA ALA A 181 18.16 3.79 -0.43
C ALA A 181 19.04 4.78 0.37
N GLU A 182 18.65 6.06 0.40
CA GLU A 182 19.30 7.09 1.21
C GLU A 182 19.24 6.77 2.72
N LEU A 183 18.08 6.33 3.23
CA LEU A 183 17.91 5.95 4.64
C LEU A 183 18.70 4.69 5.02
N LEU A 184 18.71 3.68 4.13
CA LEU A 184 19.40 2.42 4.32
C LEU A 184 20.93 2.58 4.31
N GLU A 185 21.49 3.36 3.38
CA GLU A 185 22.92 3.71 3.40
C GLU A 185 23.29 4.58 4.61
N MET A 186 22.39 5.44 5.10
CA MET A 186 22.58 6.15 6.36
C MET A 186 22.63 5.19 7.57
N ALA A 187 21.75 4.19 7.66
CA ALA A 187 21.77 3.19 8.73
C ALA A 187 23.05 2.34 8.68
N LYS A 188 23.40 1.83 7.49
CA LYS A 188 24.65 1.10 7.21
C LYS A 188 25.90 1.87 7.61
N LYS A 189 25.97 3.17 7.27
CA LYS A 189 27.08 4.05 7.63
C LYS A 189 27.30 4.17 9.15
N HIS A 190 26.24 4.11 9.93
CA HIS A 190 26.29 4.10 11.40
C HIS A 190 26.39 2.67 11.99
N GLY A 191 26.48 1.63 11.17
CA GLY A 191 26.55 0.24 11.64
C GLY A 191 25.27 -0.24 12.35
N LEU A 192 24.12 0.34 12.01
CA LEU A 192 22.81 -0.10 12.50
C LEU A 192 22.23 -1.15 11.55
N LYS A 193 21.65 -2.22 12.12
CA LYS A 193 20.83 -3.16 11.36
C LYS A 193 19.46 -2.54 11.05
N VAL A 194 18.76 -3.08 10.06
CA VAL A 194 17.45 -2.59 9.62
C VAL A 194 16.46 -3.74 9.49
N GLN A 195 15.31 -3.61 10.15
CA GLN A 195 14.11 -4.42 9.89
C GLN A 195 13.18 -3.61 8.99
N ALA A 196 12.90 -4.12 7.79
CA ALA A 196 12.04 -3.46 6.80
C ALA A 196 10.64 -4.10 6.81
N VAL A 197 9.62 -3.29 7.07
CA VAL A 197 8.20 -3.70 7.05
C VAL A 197 7.64 -3.41 5.66
N MET A 198 7.13 -4.42 4.97
CA MET A 198 6.47 -4.22 3.67
C MET A 198 5.05 -3.68 3.94
N SER A 199 4.88 -2.37 3.74
CA SER A 199 3.73 -1.64 4.27
C SER A 199 2.71 -1.36 3.18
N PHE A 200 1.89 -2.39 2.91
CA PHE A 200 0.81 -2.39 1.91
C PHE A 200 -0.49 -1.72 2.39
N HIS A 201 -0.42 -0.95 3.48
CA HIS A 201 -1.54 -0.24 4.10
C HIS A 201 -1.30 1.28 4.12
N GLN A 202 -2.36 2.04 4.33
CA GLN A 202 -2.30 3.50 4.56
C GLN A 202 -1.69 3.83 5.92
N CYS A 203 -0.79 4.81 5.97
CA CYS A 203 -0.40 5.49 7.20
C CYS A 203 -1.43 6.56 7.56
N GLY A 204 -2.01 6.48 8.76
CA GLY A 204 -2.85 7.53 9.34
C GLY A 204 -4.11 7.84 8.52
N GLY A 205 -4.55 9.10 8.56
CA GLY A 205 -5.77 9.59 7.89
C GLY A 205 -6.84 10.10 8.86
N ASN A 206 -6.60 10.01 10.17
CA ASN A 206 -7.49 10.50 11.21
C ASN A 206 -7.21 11.97 11.56
N VAL A 207 -8.21 12.63 12.17
CA VAL A 207 -8.11 14.03 12.59
C VAL A 207 -7.08 14.17 13.71
N GLY A 208 -5.93 14.76 13.39
CA GLY A 208 -4.80 14.96 14.31
C GLY A 208 -3.53 14.20 13.93
N ASP A 209 -3.59 13.30 12.94
CA ASP A 209 -2.41 12.60 12.44
C ASP A 209 -1.41 13.58 11.80
N SER A 210 -0.13 13.47 12.18
CA SER A 210 0.95 14.29 11.64
C SER A 210 1.55 13.75 10.34
N CYS A 211 1.13 12.55 9.91
CA CYS A 211 1.56 11.88 8.70
C CYS A 211 0.38 11.09 8.11
N THR A 212 0.03 11.40 6.86
CA THR A 212 -0.92 10.63 6.05
C THR A 212 -0.21 10.14 4.81
N ILE A 213 -0.24 8.84 4.54
CA ILE A 213 0.32 8.22 3.33
C ILE A 213 -0.69 7.18 2.84
N PRO A 214 -1.46 7.45 1.77
CA PRO A 214 -2.46 6.51 1.26
C PRO A 214 -1.81 5.29 0.59
N LEU A 215 -2.64 4.36 0.15
CA LEU A 215 -2.28 3.38 -0.89
C LEU A 215 -1.83 4.10 -2.19
N PRO A 216 -1.16 3.42 -3.14
CA PRO A 216 -0.82 4.02 -4.42
C PRO A 216 -2.02 4.62 -5.16
N LYS A 217 -1.80 5.72 -5.89
CA LYS A 217 -2.86 6.48 -6.54
C LYS A 217 -3.67 5.63 -7.52
N TRP A 218 -2.99 4.82 -8.33
CA TRP A 218 -3.62 3.89 -9.27
C TRP A 218 -4.42 2.77 -8.57
N VAL A 219 -4.06 2.38 -7.34
CA VAL A 219 -4.85 1.43 -6.52
C VAL A 219 -6.10 2.11 -5.98
N THR A 220 -6.00 3.32 -5.41
CA THR A 220 -7.17 4.07 -4.95
C THR A 220 -8.14 4.37 -6.09
N GLU A 221 -7.63 4.64 -7.30
CA GLU A 221 -8.45 4.84 -8.50
C GLU A 221 -9.14 3.56 -9.00
N GLU A 222 -8.72 2.35 -8.63
CA GLU A 222 -9.53 1.13 -8.83
C GLU A 222 -10.55 0.95 -7.69
N MET A 223 -10.20 1.27 -6.44
CA MET A 223 -11.13 1.21 -5.29
C MET A 223 -12.29 2.24 -5.37
N ASP A 224 -12.08 3.35 -6.09
CA ASP A 224 -13.13 4.32 -6.44
C ASP A 224 -14.08 3.80 -7.54
N LYS A 225 -13.60 2.90 -8.43
CA LYS A 225 -14.40 2.27 -9.49
C LYS A 225 -15.18 1.06 -8.95
N ASP A 226 -14.54 0.28 -8.09
CA ASP A 226 -15.12 -0.87 -7.40
C ASP A 226 -14.90 -0.78 -5.87
N PRO A 227 -15.88 -0.23 -5.13
CA PRO A 227 -15.81 -0.16 -3.67
C PRO A 227 -15.84 -1.50 -2.93
N ASP A 228 -16.13 -2.64 -3.61
CA ASP A 228 -16.03 -3.97 -2.98
C ASP A 228 -14.57 -4.45 -2.84
N LEU A 229 -13.60 -3.73 -3.44
CA LEU A 229 -12.17 -3.88 -3.16
C LEU A 229 -11.78 -3.40 -1.74
N ALA A 230 -12.62 -2.62 -1.07
CA ALA A 230 -12.40 -2.10 0.27
C ALA A 230 -12.99 -3.04 1.35
N TYR A 231 -12.32 -3.16 2.50
CA TYR A 231 -12.91 -3.85 3.65
C TYR A 231 -14.21 -3.16 4.07
N THR A 232 -15.25 -3.93 4.38
CA THR A 232 -16.61 -3.42 4.52
C THR A 232 -17.31 -4.00 5.74
N ASP A 233 -17.92 -3.15 6.56
CA ASP A 233 -18.64 -3.58 7.74
C ASP A 233 -20.13 -3.88 7.50
N GLN A 234 -20.81 -4.42 8.52
CA GLN A 234 -22.24 -4.79 8.47
C GLN A 234 -23.21 -3.63 8.19
N TRP A 235 -22.74 -2.37 8.23
CA TRP A 235 -23.50 -1.18 7.91
C TRP A 235 -23.14 -0.59 6.53
N GLY A 236 -22.31 -1.30 5.75
CA GLY A 236 -21.88 -0.89 4.42
C GLY A 236 -20.79 0.19 4.40
N ARG A 237 -20.15 0.48 5.55
CA ARG A 237 -19.05 1.45 5.61
C ARG A 237 -17.77 0.80 5.12
N ARG A 238 -17.07 1.47 4.19
CA ARG A 238 -15.83 1.03 3.56
C ARG A 238 -14.60 1.53 4.33
N ASN A 239 -13.56 0.71 4.43
CA ASN A 239 -12.23 1.11 4.85
C ASN A 239 -11.25 0.98 3.66
N TYR A 240 -10.67 2.11 3.27
CA TYR A 240 -9.73 2.25 2.15
C TYR A 240 -8.26 2.15 2.56
N GLU A 241 -7.97 1.87 3.84
CA GLU A 241 -6.60 1.71 4.36
C GLU A 241 -5.89 0.48 3.80
N TYR A 242 -6.62 -0.52 3.28
CA TYR A 242 -6.07 -1.78 2.75
C TYR A 242 -7.03 -2.40 1.70
N VAL A 243 -6.49 -3.21 0.78
CA VAL A 243 -7.30 -3.96 -0.21
C VAL A 243 -7.81 -5.25 0.41
N SER A 244 -9.11 -5.50 0.35
CA SER A 244 -9.78 -6.64 0.99
C SER A 244 -9.17 -7.99 0.60
N LEU A 245 -8.92 -8.88 1.57
CA LEU A 245 -8.43 -10.25 1.32
C LEU A 245 -9.34 -11.08 0.39
N GLY A 246 -10.62 -10.70 0.27
CA GLY A 246 -11.55 -11.31 -0.69
C GLY A 246 -11.14 -11.12 -2.15
N CYS A 247 -10.23 -10.18 -2.41
CA CYS A 247 -9.77 -9.79 -3.75
C CYS A 247 -8.38 -10.36 -4.09
N ASP A 248 -7.69 -11.06 -3.18
CA ASP A 248 -6.29 -11.49 -3.30
C ASP A 248 -5.94 -12.25 -4.60
N ILE A 249 -6.90 -12.99 -5.14
CA ILE A 249 -6.79 -13.80 -6.38
C ILE A 249 -7.54 -13.19 -7.58
N LEU A 250 -8.22 -12.06 -7.40
CA LEU A 250 -8.98 -11.38 -8.46
C LEU A 250 -8.06 -10.40 -9.22
N PRO A 251 -8.06 -10.36 -10.56
CA PRO A 251 -7.20 -9.48 -11.36
C PRO A 251 -7.70 -8.01 -11.40
N ALA A 252 -8.12 -7.48 -10.25
CA ALA A 252 -8.81 -6.20 -10.12
C ALA A 252 -7.88 -4.97 -10.16
N LEU A 253 -6.57 -5.14 -9.99
CA LEU A 253 -5.60 -4.04 -9.92
C LEU A 253 -4.89 -3.88 -11.27
N GLU A 254 -5.57 -3.23 -12.22
CA GLU A 254 -5.17 -3.12 -13.64
C GLU A 254 -4.80 -4.48 -14.28
N GLY A 255 -5.58 -5.53 -13.98
CA GLY A 255 -5.33 -6.89 -14.49
C GLY A 255 -4.31 -7.71 -13.68
N ARG A 256 -3.66 -7.13 -12.66
CA ARG A 256 -2.92 -7.88 -11.63
C ARG A 256 -3.83 -8.20 -10.43
N THR A 257 -3.50 -9.24 -9.67
CA THR A 257 -4.11 -9.48 -8.35
C THR A 257 -3.33 -8.75 -7.24
N PRO A 258 -3.93 -8.44 -6.08
CA PRO A 258 -3.23 -7.85 -4.94
C PRO A 258 -1.98 -8.65 -4.53
N VAL A 259 -2.09 -9.98 -4.44
CA VAL A 259 -0.95 -10.86 -4.13
C VAL A 259 0.16 -10.77 -5.18
N GLN A 260 -0.18 -10.60 -6.47
CA GLN A 260 0.83 -10.34 -7.51
C GLN A 260 1.53 -9.00 -7.31
N CYS A 261 0.79 -7.93 -7.01
CA CYS A 261 1.36 -6.61 -6.69
C CYS A 261 2.31 -6.68 -5.49
N TYR A 262 1.89 -7.30 -4.38
CA TYR A 262 2.72 -7.48 -3.19
C TYR A 262 4.00 -8.28 -3.49
N ALA A 263 3.88 -9.35 -4.28
CA ALA A 263 5.01 -10.18 -4.69
C ALA A 263 5.96 -9.46 -5.66
N ASP A 264 5.44 -8.63 -6.59
CA ASP A 264 6.25 -7.81 -7.49
C ASP A 264 7.03 -6.75 -6.69
N PHE A 265 6.37 -6.08 -5.74
CA PHE A 265 6.95 -5.09 -4.85
C PHE A 265 8.10 -5.67 -4.01
N MET A 266 7.88 -6.84 -3.38
CA MET A 266 8.91 -7.53 -2.60
C MET A 266 10.09 -8.02 -3.47
N ARG A 267 9.83 -8.45 -4.71
CA ARG A 267 10.90 -8.77 -5.68
C ARG A 267 11.70 -7.53 -6.07
N SER A 268 11.04 -6.41 -6.34
CA SER A 268 11.67 -5.11 -6.62
C SER A 268 12.54 -4.61 -5.46
N PHE A 269 12.03 -4.68 -4.22
CA PHE A 269 12.79 -4.36 -3.00
C PHE A 269 14.04 -5.24 -2.88
N ARG A 270 13.87 -6.56 -3.00
CA ARG A 270 14.95 -7.55 -2.93
C ARG A 270 16.04 -7.24 -3.97
N ASP A 271 15.66 -7.01 -5.22
CA ASP A 271 16.64 -6.89 -6.31
C ASP A 271 17.38 -5.55 -6.30
N ASN A 272 16.73 -4.48 -5.84
CA ASN A 272 17.36 -3.18 -5.59
C ASN A 272 18.33 -3.24 -4.41
N PHE A 273 17.91 -3.85 -3.29
CA PHE A 273 18.66 -3.87 -2.02
C PHE A 273 19.46 -5.14 -1.75
N LYS A 274 19.62 -6.05 -2.72
CA LYS A 274 20.36 -7.32 -2.59
C LYS A 274 21.78 -7.21 -2.01
N HIS A 275 22.41 -6.04 -2.18
CA HIS A 275 23.74 -5.72 -1.67
C HIS A 275 23.75 -5.32 -0.18
N LEU A 276 22.57 -5.23 0.46
CA LEU A 276 22.36 -4.93 1.87
C LEU A 276 21.70 -6.09 2.64
N LEU A 277 21.02 -7.00 1.95
CA LEU A 277 20.34 -8.17 2.55
C LEU A 277 21.36 -9.08 3.25
N GLY A 278 21.04 -9.53 4.47
CA GLY A 278 21.88 -10.44 5.25
C GLY A 278 23.04 -9.76 6.00
N ASP A 279 23.46 -8.56 5.58
CA ASP A 279 24.26 -7.66 6.40
C ASP A 279 23.38 -6.57 7.04
N THR A 280 23.18 -5.44 6.37
CA THR A 280 22.52 -4.26 6.95
C THR A 280 21.02 -4.54 7.15
N ILE A 281 20.35 -5.07 6.13
CA ILE A 281 18.94 -5.46 6.23
C ILE A 281 18.89 -6.88 6.77
N VAL A 282 18.44 -7.03 8.00
CA VAL A 282 18.27 -8.32 8.67
C VAL A 282 16.89 -8.88 8.36
N VAL A 283 16.81 -10.18 8.07
CA VAL A 283 15.59 -10.81 7.54
C VAL A 283 14.56 -11.01 8.66
N ASN A 284 13.82 -9.94 8.93
CA ASN A 284 12.57 -9.95 9.68
C ASN A 284 11.55 -9.09 8.91
N PHE A 285 11.24 -9.51 7.68
CA PHE A 285 10.22 -8.90 6.85
C PHE A 285 8.85 -9.10 7.50
N ARG A 286 8.39 -8.10 8.22
CA ARG A 286 6.99 -8.03 8.63
C ARG A 286 6.19 -7.57 7.42
N ILE A 287 5.28 -8.43 6.99
CA ILE A 287 4.14 -8.02 6.16
C ILE A 287 3.01 -7.84 7.16
N TYR A 288 2.41 -6.66 7.21
CA TYR A 288 1.15 -6.47 7.93
C TYR A 288 0.01 -6.81 6.97
N ASN A 289 -0.79 -7.82 7.37
CA ASN A 289 -2.00 -8.32 6.72
C ASN A 289 -3.19 -8.11 7.66
#